data_AF-A0A956DH46-F1
#
_entry.id   AF-A0A956DH46-F1
#
_cell.length_a   1.000
_cell.length_b   1.000
_cell.length_c   1.000
_cell.angle_alpha   90.00
_cell.angle_beta   90.00
_cell.angle_gamma   90.00
#
_symmetry.space_group_name_H-M   'P 1'
#
loop_
_entity.id
_entity.type
_entity.pdbx_description
1 polymer ?
#
loop_
_entity_poly.entity_id
_entity_poly.type
_entity_poly.pdbx_seq_one_letter_code
_entity_poly.pdbx_strand_id
1 'polypeptide(L)'
;GAADFLENKLDDPNGALAELAAIDALGLADAALHERRAEVASRAGQIPVAADALLRAAELSQGAERLQRVKLAARLLTRGGEDVPSAILAWRQALDLAPTELEAGQALFELLDSSAARVGHSQSFERSVRQRMEHEGVDADGLRRLLAAARWREDSLLQDAVLHVLVGLGLADDEERAAGEEITSVFARTTMGALQESQLALLRAPADGGVELELAKLVQEDLLETVGLDLGQLGVGRQDQVSSKRPSPLRDEITRHARLFGLDLEDLYVGGNDAGRLLALPGRKGVIWVAGSGLTPPLDPLRRFFAGQQSYAVQRGIAPLLRRPPEDGAVVLAAVCAACEVPLPSAMGKSVVPELAQRLARSLPRKTRKAVQQLAPSLPDGGAGLPAFCRDVRRSAMRAGLLLSGDLTLVLQALLDEAPRLYSIRASVDATDLLHFWLSPAMLELRRGLGA
;
A
#
# COMPACT_ATOMS: atom_id res chain seq x y z
N GLY A 1 8.66 -25.34 50.20
CA GLY A 1 8.78 -25.95 51.54
C GLY A 1 8.30 -27.39 51.53
N ALA A 2 7.03 -27.64 51.89
CA ALA A 2 6.44 -28.98 51.87
C ALA A 2 6.35 -29.57 50.45
N ALA A 3 5.90 -28.79 49.47
CA ALA A 3 5.85 -29.22 48.07
C ALA A 3 7.23 -29.62 47.51
N ASP A 4 8.29 -28.86 47.79
CA ASP A 4 9.65 -29.20 47.32
C ASP A 4 10.21 -30.46 47.98
N PHE A 5 9.83 -30.73 49.23
CA PHE A 5 10.21 -31.95 49.93
C PHE A 5 9.50 -33.17 49.32
N LEU A 6 8.20 -33.08 49.08
CA LEU A 6 7.41 -34.14 48.44
C LEU A 6 7.95 -34.45 47.04
N GLU A 7 8.21 -33.42 46.24
CA GLU A 7 8.72 -33.60 44.88
C GLU A 7 10.16 -34.16 44.88
N ASN A 8 11.11 -33.51 45.55
CA ASN A 8 12.53 -33.82 45.35
C ASN A 8 13.08 -34.89 46.31
N LYS A 9 12.44 -35.10 47.46
CA LYS A 9 12.91 -36.08 48.46
C LYS A 9 12.07 -37.34 48.49
N LEU A 10 10.80 -37.26 48.14
CA LEU A 10 9.88 -38.39 48.15
C LEU A 10 9.45 -38.85 46.74
N ASP A 11 9.89 -38.16 45.69
CA ASP A 11 9.52 -38.45 44.28
C ASP A 11 7.99 -38.52 44.10
N ASP A 12 7.25 -37.70 44.85
CA ASP A 12 5.79 -37.64 44.86
C ASP A 12 5.29 -36.30 44.28
N PRO A 13 5.23 -36.17 42.95
CA PRO A 13 4.76 -34.95 42.31
C PRO A 13 3.25 -34.73 42.51
N ASN A 14 2.46 -35.80 42.74
CA ASN A 14 1.03 -35.68 43.00
C ASN A 14 0.77 -35.11 44.40
N GLY A 15 1.52 -35.55 45.41
CA GLY A 15 1.49 -34.98 46.75
C GLY A 15 1.93 -33.50 46.74
N ALA A 16 2.99 -33.17 46.01
CA ALA A 16 3.44 -31.78 45.85
C ALA A 16 2.35 -30.88 45.21
N LEU A 17 1.62 -31.39 44.21
CA LEU A 17 0.48 -30.66 43.61
C LEU A 17 -0.66 -30.43 44.58
N ALA A 18 -1.00 -31.42 45.41
CA ALA A 18 -2.07 -31.28 46.40
C ALA A 18 -1.75 -30.17 47.41
N GLU A 19 -0.51 -30.09 47.89
CA GLU A 19 -0.06 -29.02 48.77
C GLU A 19 -0.13 -27.64 48.11
N LEU A 20 0.32 -27.52 46.85
CA LEU A 20 0.23 -26.26 46.11
C LEU A 20 -1.22 -25.84 45.85
N ALA A 21 -2.10 -26.79 45.56
CA ALA A 21 -3.54 -26.54 45.39
C ALA A 21 -4.22 -26.12 46.70
N ALA A 22 -3.75 -26.62 47.86
CA ALA A 22 -4.25 -26.17 49.16
C ALA A 22 -3.91 -24.70 49.43
N ILE A 23 -2.72 -24.23 49.03
CA ILE A 23 -2.32 -22.81 49.15
C ILE A 23 -3.20 -21.92 48.26
N ASP A 24 -3.48 -22.37 47.03
CA ASP A 24 -4.40 -21.70 46.09
C ASP A 24 -5.82 -21.61 46.65
N ALA A 25 -6.34 -22.70 47.24
CA ALA A 25 -7.66 -22.74 47.87
C ALA A 25 -7.80 -21.77 49.06
N LEU A 26 -6.70 -21.35 49.68
CA LEU A 26 -6.67 -20.34 50.73
C LEU A 26 -6.63 -18.90 50.19
N GLY A 27 -6.59 -18.71 48.86
CA GLY A 27 -6.50 -17.39 48.21
C GLY A 27 -5.14 -16.71 48.38
N LEU A 28 -4.09 -17.49 48.69
CA LEU A 28 -2.73 -16.99 48.94
C LEU A 28 -1.80 -17.20 47.74
N ALA A 29 -2.33 -17.62 46.59
CA ALA A 29 -1.55 -17.86 45.39
C ALA A 29 -1.15 -16.56 44.69
N ASP A 30 0.12 -16.45 44.34
CA ASP A 30 0.66 -15.46 43.42
C ASP A 30 1.04 -16.11 42.08
N ALA A 31 1.51 -15.30 41.13
CA ALA A 31 1.91 -15.81 39.81
C ALA A 31 3.03 -16.86 39.92
N ALA A 32 3.96 -16.70 40.86
CA ALA A 32 5.09 -17.62 41.06
C ALA A 32 4.63 -18.98 41.61
N LEU A 33 3.65 -19.00 42.52
CA LEU A 33 3.05 -20.24 43.02
C LEU A 33 2.36 -21.00 41.87
N HIS A 34 1.62 -20.30 41.02
CA HIS A 34 0.97 -20.91 39.87
C HIS A 34 1.96 -21.43 38.82
N GLU A 35 3.06 -20.72 38.56
CA GLU A 35 4.16 -21.23 37.72
C GLU A 35 4.76 -22.51 38.31
N ARG A 36 5.01 -22.51 39.63
CA ARG A 36 5.54 -23.69 40.31
C ARG A 36 4.57 -24.87 40.20
N ARG A 37 3.27 -24.64 40.37
CA ARG A 37 2.23 -25.65 40.18
C ARG A 37 2.22 -26.18 38.75
N ALA A 38 2.41 -25.31 37.76
CA ALA A 38 2.50 -25.73 36.36
C ALA A 38 3.71 -26.62 36.06
N GLU A 39 4.87 -26.30 36.64
CA GLU A 39 6.08 -27.12 36.50
C GLU A 39 5.89 -28.53 37.08
N VAL A 40 5.40 -28.62 38.32
CA VAL A 40 5.17 -29.92 38.98
C VAL A 40 4.13 -30.73 38.20
N ALA A 41 3.04 -30.09 37.74
CA ALA A 41 1.99 -30.74 36.95
C ALA A 41 2.53 -31.26 35.60
N SER A 42 3.40 -30.49 34.95
CA SER A 42 4.03 -30.91 33.70
C SER A 42 4.91 -32.15 33.89
N ARG A 43 5.68 -32.21 35.00
CA ARG A 43 6.51 -33.39 35.34
C ARG A 43 5.66 -34.61 35.68
N ALA A 44 4.51 -34.41 36.32
CA ALA A 44 3.54 -35.45 36.64
C ALA A 44 2.75 -35.95 35.40
N GLY A 45 2.95 -35.36 34.22
CA GLY A 45 2.16 -35.66 33.01
C GLY A 45 0.73 -35.12 33.05
N GLN A 46 0.37 -34.28 34.02
CA GLN A 46 -0.97 -33.69 34.16
C GLN A 46 -1.10 -32.41 33.32
N ILE A 47 -1.12 -32.57 32.00
CA ILE A 47 -1.12 -31.44 31.04
C ILE A 47 -2.25 -30.42 31.26
N PRO A 48 -3.53 -30.82 31.46
CA PRO A 48 -4.60 -29.85 31.70
C PRO A 48 -4.39 -29.02 32.97
N VAL A 49 -3.85 -29.65 34.02
CA VAL A 49 -3.57 -28.98 35.31
C VAL A 49 -2.41 -28.00 35.16
N ALA A 50 -1.38 -28.38 34.40
CA ALA A 50 -0.25 -27.50 34.11
C ALA A 50 -0.69 -26.26 33.30
N ALA A 51 -1.55 -26.46 32.30
CA ALA A 51 -2.07 -25.38 31.48
C ALA A 51 -2.99 -24.44 32.29
N ASP A 52 -3.92 -24.95 33.09
CA ASP A 52 -4.77 -24.15 34.00
C ASP A 52 -3.92 -23.29 34.95
N ALA A 53 -2.89 -23.89 35.55
CA ALA A 53 -2.00 -23.15 36.44
C ALA A 53 -1.26 -22.02 35.69
N LEU A 54 -0.78 -22.23 34.46
CA LEU A 54 -0.18 -21.15 33.66
C LEU A 54 -1.17 -20.05 33.28
N LEU A 55 -2.43 -20.39 32.98
CA LEU A 55 -3.46 -19.40 32.69
C LEU A 55 -3.79 -18.55 33.93
N ARG A 56 -3.89 -19.16 35.12
CA ARG A 56 -4.03 -18.42 36.38
C ARG A 56 -2.82 -17.54 36.68
N ALA A 57 -1.60 -18.04 36.44
CA ALA A 57 -0.40 -17.21 36.53
C ALA A 57 -0.51 -15.99 35.60
N ALA A 58 -0.98 -16.19 34.37
CA ALA A 58 -1.16 -15.13 33.38
C ALA A 58 -2.19 -14.07 33.81
N GLU A 59 -3.29 -14.47 34.48
CA GLU A 59 -4.30 -13.54 35.02
C GLU A 59 -3.72 -12.58 36.06
N LEU A 60 -2.74 -13.04 36.84
CA LEU A 60 -2.02 -12.25 37.84
C LEU A 60 -0.85 -11.43 37.26
N SER A 61 -0.69 -11.44 35.93
CA SER A 61 0.46 -10.88 35.22
C SER A 61 0.07 -9.75 34.29
N GLN A 62 1.06 -8.98 33.83
CA GLN A 62 0.85 -7.88 32.88
C GLN A 62 1.81 -7.96 31.69
N GLY A 63 1.42 -7.31 30.59
CA GLY A 63 2.27 -7.13 29.41
C GLY A 63 2.88 -8.42 28.84
N ALA A 64 4.18 -8.39 28.57
CA ALA A 64 4.89 -9.48 27.92
C ALA A 64 4.88 -10.79 28.73
N GLU A 65 4.95 -10.73 30.06
CA GLU A 65 4.95 -11.94 30.89
C GLU A 65 3.60 -12.66 30.82
N ARG A 66 2.50 -11.90 30.83
CA ARG A 66 1.15 -12.45 30.63
C ARG A 66 1.05 -13.20 29.30
N LEU A 67 1.54 -12.59 28.21
CA LEU A 67 1.56 -13.23 26.89
C LEU A 67 2.39 -14.52 26.90
N GLN A 68 3.60 -14.51 27.48
CA GLN A 68 4.45 -15.70 27.53
C GLN A 68 3.79 -16.84 28.31
N ARG A 69 3.14 -16.56 29.44
CA ARG A 69 2.43 -17.56 30.25
C ARG A 69 1.27 -18.19 29.48
N VAL A 70 0.46 -17.39 28.77
CA VAL A 70 -0.62 -17.91 27.90
C VAL A 70 -0.05 -18.77 26.76
N LYS A 71 1.03 -18.32 26.09
CA LYS A 71 1.68 -19.10 25.02
C LYS A 71 2.21 -20.44 25.53
N LEU A 72 2.80 -20.48 26.73
CA LEU A 72 3.28 -21.71 27.35
C LEU A 72 2.11 -22.67 27.62
N ALA A 73 1.00 -22.18 28.17
CA ALA A 73 -0.21 -22.98 28.40
C ALA A 73 -0.73 -23.58 27.07
N ALA A 74 -0.82 -22.74 26.03
CA ALA A 74 -1.30 -23.15 24.72
C ALA A 74 -0.41 -24.22 24.08
N ARG A 75 0.93 -24.07 24.15
CA ARG A 75 1.88 -25.10 23.67
C ARG A 75 1.70 -26.43 24.40
N LEU A 76 1.51 -26.41 25.71
CA LEU A 76 1.30 -27.64 26.49
C LEU A 76 0.03 -28.37 26.03
N LEU A 77 -1.08 -27.64 25.88
CA LEU A 77 -2.35 -28.20 25.39
C LEU A 77 -2.21 -28.75 23.96
N THR A 78 -1.54 -28.02 23.06
CA THR A 78 -1.28 -28.49 21.69
C THR A 78 -0.42 -29.75 21.65
N ARG A 79 0.64 -29.85 22.46
CA ARG A 79 1.48 -31.06 22.53
C ARG A 79 0.76 -32.25 23.15
N GLY A 80 -0.13 -32.01 24.11
CA GLY A 80 -0.94 -33.05 24.73
C GLY A 80 -1.92 -33.70 23.75
N GLY A 81 -2.47 -32.94 22.81
CA GLY A 81 -3.29 -33.45 21.70
C GLY A 81 -4.70 -33.95 22.09
N GLU A 82 -4.97 -34.15 23.39
CA GLU A 82 -6.25 -34.66 23.89
C GLU A 82 -7.36 -33.59 23.94
N ASP A 83 -7.00 -32.32 24.16
CA ASP A 83 -7.96 -31.21 24.33
C ASP A 83 -7.69 -30.06 23.35
N VAL A 84 -8.01 -30.32 22.07
CA VAL A 84 -7.94 -29.34 20.99
C VAL A 84 -8.78 -28.09 21.26
N PRO A 85 -10.03 -28.17 21.78
CA PRO A 85 -10.81 -26.99 22.12
C PRO A 85 -10.10 -26.05 23.11
N SER A 86 -9.51 -26.57 24.19
CA SER A 86 -8.77 -25.74 25.14
C SER A 86 -7.50 -25.15 24.53
N ALA A 87 -6.78 -25.91 23.68
CA ALA A 87 -5.63 -25.37 22.94
C ALA A 87 -6.03 -24.18 22.04
N ILE A 88 -7.14 -24.30 21.31
CA ILE A 88 -7.69 -23.23 20.47
C ILE A 88 -8.04 -21.99 21.32
N LEU A 89 -8.70 -22.19 22.47
CA LEU A 89 -9.06 -21.07 23.36
C LEU A 89 -7.81 -20.36 23.91
N ALA A 90 -6.79 -21.10 24.33
CA ALA A 90 -5.55 -20.52 24.81
C ALA A 90 -4.79 -19.74 23.72
N TRP A 91 -4.75 -20.25 22.48
CA TRP A 91 -4.13 -19.52 21.36
C TRP A 91 -4.93 -18.27 20.97
N ARG A 92 -6.26 -18.30 21.03
CA ARG A 92 -7.10 -17.10 20.85
C ARG A 92 -6.81 -16.06 21.92
N GLN A 93 -6.70 -16.47 23.19
CA GLN A 93 -6.33 -15.56 24.27
C GLN A 93 -4.95 -14.91 24.06
N ALA A 94 -3.99 -15.65 23.49
CA ALA A 94 -2.69 -15.08 23.12
C ALA A 94 -2.84 -14.00 22.02
N LEU A 95 -3.70 -14.22 21.02
CA LEU A 95 -3.98 -13.25 19.97
C LEU A 95 -4.81 -12.05 20.47
N ASP A 96 -5.67 -12.23 21.46
CA ASP A 96 -6.36 -11.11 22.11
C ASP A 96 -5.38 -10.17 22.84
N LEU A 97 -4.29 -10.73 23.39
CA LEU A 97 -3.21 -9.97 24.02
C LEU A 97 -2.26 -9.35 22.98
N ALA A 98 -1.96 -10.08 21.91
CA ALA A 98 -1.04 -9.67 20.85
C ALA A 98 -1.56 -10.12 19.47
N PRO A 99 -2.40 -9.30 18.80
CA PRO A 99 -3.13 -9.70 17.58
C PRO A 99 -2.25 -10.10 16.39
N THR A 100 -0.98 -9.71 16.41
CA THR A 100 -0.03 -10.02 15.34
C THR A 100 0.89 -11.18 15.69
N GLU A 101 0.76 -11.82 16.86
CA GLU A 101 1.71 -12.84 17.35
C GLU A 101 1.79 -14.07 16.43
N LEU A 102 2.91 -14.21 15.72
CA LEU A 102 3.04 -15.13 14.59
C LEU A 102 2.90 -16.59 15.02
N GLU A 103 3.53 -16.97 16.14
CA GLU A 103 3.44 -18.34 16.65
C GLU A 103 2.00 -18.73 17.00
N ALA A 104 1.27 -17.83 17.68
CA ALA A 104 -0.13 -18.08 18.03
C ALA A 104 -1.01 -18.13 16.78
N GLY A 105 -0.74 -17.28 15.79
CA GLY A 105 -1.40 -17.30 14.50
C GLY A 105 -1.20 -18.63 13.75
N GLN A 106 0.04 -19.12 13.68
CA GLN A 106 0.38 -20.39 13.03
C GLN A 106 -0.27 -21.59 13.74
N ALA A 107 -0.11 -21.68 15.06
CA ALA A 107 -0.66 -22.79 15.84
C ALA A 107 -2.19 -22.83 15.75
N LEU A 108 -2.86 -21.68 15.81
CA LEU A 108 -4.30 -21.62 15.64
C LEU A 108 -4.72 -22.05 14.22
N PHE A 109 -3.99 -21.62 13.17
CA PHE A 109 -4.28 -22.04 11.80
C PHE A 109 -4.22 -23.57 11.64
N GLU A 110 -3.21 -24.22 12.22
CA GLU A 110 -3.03 -25.69 12.16
C GLU A 110 -4.12 -26.46 12.90
N LEU A 111 -4.59 -25.94 14.05
CA LEU A 111 -5.62 -26.57 14.88
C LEU A 111 -7.05 -26.41 14.34
N LEU A 112 -7.30 -25.47 13.41
CA LEU A 112 -8.63 -25.26 12.85
C LEU A 112 -8.95 -26.35 11.81
N ASP A 113 -10.08 -27.03 11.96
CA ASP A 113 -10.45 -28.15 11.08
C ASP A 113 -11.07 -27.73 9.73
N SER A 114 -11.74 -26.57 9.69
CA SER A 114 -12.46 -26.14 8.49
C SER A 114 -11.67 -25.13 7.67
N SER A 115 -11.70 -25.30 6.34
CA SER A 115 -11.13 -24.35 5.38
C SER A 115 -11.69 -22.93 5.57
N ALA A 116 -13.00 -22.81 5.80
CA ALA A 116 -13.64 -21.51 6.06
C ALA A 116 -13.08 -20.82 7.32
N ALA A 117 -12.88 -21.55 8.42
CA ALA A 117 -12.31 -20.98 9.64
C ALA A 117 -10.84 -20.57 9.44
N ARG A 118 -10.06 -21.39 8.71
CA ARG A 118 -8.67 -21.08 8.36
C ARG A 118 -8.54 -19.81 7.53
N VAL A 119 -9.41 -19.63 6.53
CA VAL A 119 -9.47 -18.39 5.71
C VAL A 119 -9.85 -17.19 6.58
N GLY A 120 -10.90 -17.32 7.40
CA GLY A 120 -11.33 -16.24 8.29
C GLY A 120 -10.25 -15.82 9.29
N HIS A 121 -9.51 -16.79 9.84
CA HIS A 121 -8.37 -16.56 10.72
C HIS A 121 -7.22 -15.83 10.00
N SER A 122 -6.78 -16.34 8.85
CA SER A 122 -5.74 -15.70 8.02
C SER A 122 -6.07 -14.24 7.69
N GLN A 123 -7.32 -13.96 7.29
CA GLN A 123 -7.77 -12.60 6.99
C GLN A 123 -7.80 -11.68 8.22
N SER A 124 -8.22 -12.21 9.38
CA SER A 124 -8.23 -11.44 10.63
C SER A 124 -6.81 -11.10 11.10
N PHE A 125 -5.89 -12.07 11.01
CA PHE A 125 -4.49 -11.89 11.33
C PHE A 125 -3.82 -10.89 10.39
N GLU A 126 -4.02 -11.02 9.07
CA GLU A 126 -3.53 -10.07 8.07
C GLU A 126 -4.01 -8.64 8.38
N ARG A 127 -5.31 -8.47 8.66
CA ARG A 127 -5.88 -7.15 9.01
C ARG A 127 -5.16 -6.53 10.21
N SER A 128 -4.89 -7.33 11.24
CA SER A 128 -4.18 -6.90 12.44
C SER A 128 -2.75 -6.49 12.13
N VAL A 129 -2.04 -7.24 11.28
CA VAL A 129 -0.68 -6.92 10.84
C VAL A 129 -0.66 -5.62 10.03
N ARG A 130 -1.61 -5.42 9.12
CA ARG A 130 -1.73 -4.19 8.33
C ARG A 130 -2.00 -2.97 9.21
N GLN A 131 -2.92 -3.09 10.16
CA GLN A 131 -3.23 -2.02 11.12
C GLN A 131 -1.99 -1.64 11.93
N ARG A 132 -1.21 -2.63 12.37
CA ARG A 132 0.06 -2.39 13.05
C ARG A 132 1.06 -1.68 12.14
N MET A 133 1.23 -2.12 10.89
CA MET A 133 2.12 -1.48 9.93
C MET A 133 1.70 -0.05 9.57
N GLU A 134 0.41 0.25 9.56
CA GLU A 134 -0.12 1.61 9.36
C GLU A 134 0.22 2.52 10.55
N HIS A 135 0.21 1.98 11.79
CA HIS A 135 0.48 2.75 13.00
C HIS A 135 1.97 2.89 13.34
N GLU A 136 2.72 1.78 13.27
CA GLU A 136 4.14 1.68 13.67
C GLU A 136 5.10 1.83 12.48
N GLY A 137 4.58 1.75 11.25
CA GLY A 137 5.36 1.73 10.02
C GLY A 137 5.73 0.31 9.56
N VAL A 138 6.14 0.19 8.30
CA VAL A 138 6.55 -1.09 7.69
C VAL A 138 7.94 -1.51 8.17
N ASP A 139 8.08 -2.74 8.66
CA ASP A 139 9.34 -3.38 9.04
C ASP A 139 9.43 -4.84 8.51
N ALA A 140 10.60 -5.47 8.67
CA ALA A 140 10.82 -6.82 8.16
C ALA A 140 9.92 -7.86 8.85
N ASP A 141 9.68 -7.73 10.16
CA ASP A 141 8.83 -8.64 10.92
C ASP A 141 7.35 -8.56 10.50
N GLY A 142 6.84 -7.34 10.26
CA GLY A 142 5.49 -7.11 9.74
C GLY A 142 5.32 -7.71 8.34
N LEU A 143 6.32 -7.55 7.46
CA LEU A 143 6.33 -8.18 6.14
C LEU A 143 6.29 -9.71 6.24
N ARG A 144 7.11 -10.32 7.09
CA ARG A 144 7.10 -11.79 7.28
C ARG A 144 5.78 -12.29 7.88
N ARG A 145 5.15 -11.51 8.77
CA ARG A 145 3.81 -11.83 9.29
C ARG A 145 2.74 -11.75 8.20
N LEU A 146 2.82 -10.79 7.27
CA LEU A 146 1.96 -10.77 6.08
C LEU A 146 2.22 -11.97 5.16
N LEU A 147 3.50 -12.33 4.93
CA LEU A 147 3.87 -13.47 4.11
C LEU A 147 3.30 -14.78 4.69
N ALA A 148 3.39 -14.98 6.00
CA ALA A 148 2.79 -16.13 6.68
C ALA A 148 1.27 -16.18 6.49
N ALA A 149 0.59 -15.05 6.70
CA ALA A 149 -0.86 -14.95 6.49
C ALA A 149 -1.26 -15.30 5.05
N ALA A 150 -0.48 -14.86 4.07
CA ALA A 150 -0.68 -15.17 2.65
C ALA A 150 -0.48 -16.66 2.36
N ARG A 151 0.59 -17.27 2.90
CA ARG A 151 0.89 -18.70 2.76
C ARG A 151 -0.21 -19.59 3.33
N TRP A 152 -0.78 -19.23 4.48
CA TRP A 152 -1.89 -19.97 5.11
C TRP A 152 -3.10 -20.16 4.20
N ARG A 153 -3.33 -19.25 3.25
CA ARG A 153 -4.47 -19.31 2.34
C ARG A 153 -4.06 -19.44 0.87
N GLU A 154 -2.80 -19.77 0.62
CA GLU A 154 -2.24 -19.93 -0.73
C GLU A 154 -2.47 -18.70 -1.65
N ASP A 155 -2.42 -17.49 -1.06
CA ASP A 155 -2.62 -16.23 -1.80
C ASP A 155 -1.32 -15.82 -2.49
N SER A 156 -1.07 -16.37 -3.69
CA SER A 156 0.16 -16.13 -4.45
C SER A 156 0.41 -14.65 -4.71
N LEU A 157 -0.63 -13.87 -5.06
CA LEU A 157 -0.48 -12.44 -5.34
C LEU A 157 0.07 -11.65 -4.13
N LEU A 158 -0.42 -11.94 -2.92
CA LEU A 158 0.11 -11.30 -1.72
C LEU A 158 1.51 -11.83 -1.38
N GLN A 159 1.77 -13.14 -1.54
CA GLN A 159 3.10 -13.72 -1.34
C GLN A 159 4.14 -13.03 -2.25
N ASP A 160 3.84 -12.93 -3.55
CA ASP A 160 4.67 -12.28 -4.55
C ASP A 160 4.91 -10.81 -4.22
N ALA A 161 3.85 -10.08 -3.82
CA ALA A 161 3.96 -8.68 -3.47
C ALA A 161 4.87 -8.46 -2.24
N VAL A 162 4.77 -9.31 -1.22
CA VAL A 162 5.59 -9.23 0.00
C VAL A 162 7.02 -9.66 -0.28
N LEU A 163 7.25 -10.76 -1.01
CA LEU A 163 8.58 -11.21 -1.40
C LEU A 163 9.30 -10.17 -2.25
N HIS A 164 8.60 -9.52 -3.18
CA HIS A 164 9.15 -8.41 -3.94
C HIS A 164 9.64 -7.28 -3.02
N VAL A 165 8.86 -6.90 -2.00
CA VAL A 165 9.30 -5.88 -1.04
C VAL A 165 10.51 -6.37 -0.23
N LEU A 166 10.49 -7.60 0.30
CA LEU A 166 11.59 -8.15 1.08
C LEU A 166 12.91 -8.18 0.27
N VAL A 167 12.86 -8.68 -0.97
CA VAL A 167 14.02 -8.76 -1.85
C VAL A 167 14.48 -7.36 -2.28
N GLY A 168 13.56 -6.51 -2.75
CA GLY A 168 13.85 -5.18 -3.26
C GLY A 168 14.45 -4.24 -2.23
N LEU A 169 14.10 -4.41 -0.95
CA LEU A 169 14.65 -3.62 0.16
C LEU A 169 15.88 -4.27 0.82
N GLY A 170 16.35 -5.42 0.33
CA GLY A 170 17.48 -6.15 0.90
C GLY A 170 17.20 -6.72 2.29
N LEU A 171 15.93 -7.01 2.60
CA LEU A 171 15.47 -7.59 3.88
C LEU A 171 15.29 -9.11 3.81
N ALA A 172 15.25 -9.68 2.60
CA ALA A 172 15.06 -11.09 2.34
C ALA A 172 16.26 -11.93 2.79
N ASP A 173 15.98 -13.06 3.45
CA ASP A 173 16.95 -14.14 3.63
C ASP A 173 17.18 -14.93 2.32
N ASP A 174 17.99 -15.99 2.38
CA ASP A 174 18.36 -16.76 1.19
C ASP A 174 17.19 -17.57 0.61
N GLU A 175 16.27 -18.05 1.47
CA GLU A 175 15.08 -18.80 1.05
C GLU A 175 14.05 -17.85 0.42
N GLU A 176 13.81 -16.70 1.06
CA GLU A 176 12.95 -15.63 0.56
C GLU A 176 13.45 -15.09 -0.78
N ARG A 177 14.78 -14.97 -0.96
CA ARG A 177 15.39 -14.53 -2.22
C ARG A 177 15.21 -15.56 -3.33
N ALA A 178 15.46 -16.84 -3.05
CA ALA A 178 15.25 -17.91 -4.01
C ALA A 178 13.77 -17.98 -4.45
N ALA A 179 12.83 -17.87 -3.51
CA ALA A 179 11.40 -17.82 -3.81
C ALA A 179 11.03 -16.61 -4.68
N GLY A 180 11.58 -15.43 -4.39
CA GLY A 180 11.33 -14.21 -5.17
C GLY A 180 11.83 -14.27 -6.62
N GLU A 181 12.96 -14.93 -6.87
CA GLU A 181 13.53 -15.09 -8.22
C GLU A 181 12.62 -15.94 -9.13
N GLU A 182 11.99 -16.98 -8.59
CA GLU A 182 11.05 -17.85 -9.32
C GLU A 182 9.82 -17.06 -9.84
N ILE A 183 9.35 -16.11 -9.03
CA ILE A 183 8.13 -15.32 -9.25
C ILE A 183 8.32 -14.18 -10.28
N THR A 184 9.53 -13.64 -10.43
CA THR A 184 9.80 -12.42 -11.22
C THR A 184 9.62 -12.62 -12.76
N SER A 185 9.31 -13.83 -13.21
CA SER A 185 9.12 -14.19 -14.62
C SER A 185 7.71 -13.94 -15.18
N VAL A 186 6.71 -13.60 -14.35
CA VAL A 186 5.28 -13.62 -14.74
C VAL A 186 4.72 -12.25 -15.20
N PHE A 187 5.34 -11.12 -14.85
CA PHE A 187 4.72 -9.78 -15.00
C PHE A 187 4.80 -9.14 -16.41
N ALA A 188 5.12 -9.90 -17.46
CA ALA A 188 5.38 -9.33 -18.78
C ALA A 188 4.19 -9.41 -19.77
N ARG A 189 3.10 -10.12 -19.47
CA ARG A 189 2.09 -10.44 -20.48
C ARG A 189 0.67 -10.53 -19.94
N THR A 190 0.02 -9.38 -19.77
CA THR A 190 -1.45 -9.37 -19.66
C THR A 190 -2.09 -8.71 -20.88
N THR A 191 -3.09 -9.38 -21.46
CA THR A 191 -4.21 -8.75 -22.17
C THR A 191 -5.03 -7.89 -21.21
N MET A 192 -4.65 -6.62 -21.09
CA MET A 192 -5.36 -5.68 -20.21
C MET A 192 -6.59 -5.12 -20.93
N GLY A 193 -7.77 -5.36 -20.38
CA GLY A 193 -8.97 -4.58 -20.70
C GLY A 193 -8.89 -3.18 -20.08
N ALA A 194 -9.80 -2.29 -20.47
CA ALA A 194 -9.92 -0.99 -19.79
C ALA A 194 -10.38 -1.18 -18.33
N LEU A 195 -9.77 -0.43 -17.41
CA LEU A 195 -10.20 -0.37 -16.01
C LEU A 195 -11.61 0.22 -15.94
N GLN A 196 -12.48 -0.45 -15.20
CA GLN A 196 -13.80 0.07 -14.87
C GLN A 196 -13.68 1.19 -13.82
N GLU A 197 -14.73 2.01 -13.69
CA GLU A 197 -14.73 3.12 -12.72
C GLU A 197 -14.53 2.65 -11.28
N SER A 198 -15.05 1.47 -10.90
CA SER A 198 -14.81 0.85 -9.60
C SER A 198 -13.33 0.52 -9.37
N GLN A 199 -12.62 0.08 -10.41
CA GLN A 199 -11.18 -0.21 -10.36
C GLN A 199 -10.36 1.09 -10.36
N LEU A 200 -10.75 2.08 -11.15
CA LEU A 200 -10.13 3.41 -11.11
C LEU A 200 -10.28 4.06 -9.74
N ALA A 201 -11.38 3.81 -9.03
CA ALA A 201 -11.58 4.30 -7.67
C ALA A 201 -10.58 3.70 -6.67
N LEU A 202 -10.10 2.46 -6.88
CA LEU A 202 -9.07 1.83 -6.04
C LEU A 202 -7.71 2.53 -6.13
N LEU A 203 -7.44 3.25 -7.22
CA LEU A 203 -6.21 4.03 -7.39
C LEU A 203 -6.27 5.37 -6.64
N ARG A 204 -7.46 5.88 -6.33
CA ARG A 204 -7.65 7.25 -5.85
C ARG A 204 -7.17 7.41 -4.41
N ALA A 205 -6.39 8.46 -4.17
CA ALA A 205 -6.19 9.00 -2.85
C ALA A 205 -7.42 9.82 -2.39
N PRO A 206 -7.63 10.05 -1.09
CA PRO A 206 -8.90 10.56 -0.54
C PRO A 206 -9.40 11.87 -1.17
N ALA A 207 -8.51 12.82 -1.47
CA ALA A 207 -8.89 14.11 -2.06
C ALA A 207 -8.87 14.12 -3.61
N ASP A 208 -8.73 12.98 -4.30
CA ASP A 208 -8.78 12.91 -5.76
C ASP A 208 -10.22 12.91 -6.30
N GLY A 209 -10.86 14.08 -6.25
CA GLY A 209 -12.22 14.28 -6.69
C GLY A 209 -12.74 15.68 -6.40
N GLY A 210 -14.07 15.80 -6.31
CA GLY A 210 -14.72 17.04 -5.89
C GLY A 210 -14.67 18.17 -6.92
N VAL A 211 -14.93 19.37 -6.43
CA VAL A 211 -14.98 20.60 -7.23
C VAL A 211 -13.58 21.00 -7.70
N GLU A 212 -12.56 20.67 -6.92
CA GLU A 212 -11.14 20.88 -7.21
C GLU A 212 -10.72 20.17 -8.49
N LEU A 213 -11.17 18.92 -8.69
CA LEU A 213 -10.93 18.17 -9.91
C LEU A 213 -11.59 18.83 -11.12
N GLU A 214 -12.84 19.24 -10.98
CA GLU A 214 -13.58 19.89 -12.07
C GLU A 214 -12.93 21.22 -12.46
N LEU A 215 -12.38 21.96 -11.49
CA LEU A 215 -11.55 23.14 -11.75
C LEU A 215 -10.30 22.77 -12.54
N ALA A 216 -9.55 21.75 -12.10
CA ALA A 216 -8.32 21.32 -12.77
C ALA A 216 -8.57 20.88 -14.23
N LYS A 217 -9.61 20.08 -14.47
CA LYS A 217 -10.03 19.65 -15.81
C LYS A 217 -10.34 20.84 -16.71
N LEU A 218 -11.08 21.82 -16.18
CA LEU A 218 -11.52 22.98 -16.94
C LEU A 218 -10.35 23.80 -17.49
N VAL A 219 -9.23 23.85 -16.77
CA VAL A 219 -8.06 24.68 -17.12
C VAL A 219 -6.85 23.89 -17.60
N GLN A 220 -7.00 22.57 -17.77
CA GLN A 220 -5.89 21.68 -18.11
C GLN A 220 -5.15 22.11 -19.38
N GLU A 221 -5.88 22.28 -20.49
CA GLU A 221 -5.30 22.63 -21.79
C GLU A 221 -4.56 23.98 -21.73
N ASP A 222 -5.20 24.99 -21.15
CA ASP A 222 -4.66 26.34 -21.01
C ASP A 222 -3.40 26.39 -20.13
N LEU A 223 -3.37 25.57 -19.07
CA LEU A 223 -2.21 25.45 -18.19
C LEU A 223 -1.05 24.71 -18.85
N LEU A 224 -1.31 23.66 -19.64
CA LEU A 224 -0.26 22.94 -20.38
C LEU A 224 0.44 23.87 -21.40
N GLU A 225 -0.33 24.67 -22.14
CA GLU A 225 0.23 25.64 -23.07
C GLU A 225 1.08 26.70 -22.34
N THR A 226 0.61 27.19 -21.19
CA THR A 226 1.34 28.20 -20.39
C THR A 226 2.69 27.68 -19.87
N VAL A 227 2.85 26.37 -19.69
CA VAL A 227 4.12 25.75 -19.26
C VAL A 227 4.97 25.22 -20.41
N GLY A 228 4.61 25.52 -21.67
CA GLY A 228 5.33 25.08 -22.85
C GLY A 228 5.23 23.59 -23.12
N LEU A 229 4.11 22.96 -22.72
CA LEU A 229 3.81 21.56 -23.04
C LEU A 229 2.86 21.47 -24.24
N ASP A 230 3.31 22.00 -25.37
CA ASP A 230 2.70 21.86 -26.69
C ASP A 230 3.70 21.22 -27.68
N LEU A 231 3.19 20.65 -28.78
CA LEU A 231 4.02 19.92 -29.75
C LEU A 231 5.20 20.74 -30.29
N GLY A 232 5.01 22.04 -30.50
CA GLY A 232 6.05 22.94 -31.02
C GLY A 232 7.19 23.12 -30.02
N GLN A 233 6.88 23.42 -28.76
CA GLN A 233 7.88 23.54 -27.69
C GLN A 233 8.56 22.22 -27.34
N LEU A 234 7.88 21.10 -27.59
CA LEU A 234 8.43 19.75 -27.47
C LEU A 234 9.37 19.38 -28.63
N GLY A 235 9.44 20.20 -29.68
CA GLY A 235 10.31 19.99 -30.84
C GLY A 235 9.83 18.88 -31.76
N VAL A 236 8.52 18.59 -31.78
CA VAL A 236 7.92 17.57 -32.66
C VAL A 236 6.93 18.20 -33.63
N GLY A 237 6.92 17.69 -34.85
CA GLY A 237 6.01 18.10 -35.90
C GLY A 237 5.46 16.92 -36.70
N ARG A 238 4.80 17.21 -37.83
CA ARG A 238 4.16 16.19 -38.68
C ARG A 238 5.12 15.11 -39.19
N GLN A 239 6.40 15.44 -39.37
CA GLN A 239 7.42 14.48 -39.81
C GLN A 239 7.73 13.42 -38.75
N ASP A 240 7.53 13.75 -37.47
CA ASP A 240 7.80 12.89 -36.33
C ASP A 240 6.58 12.01 -35.97
N GLN A 241 5.45 12.23 -36.65
CA GLN A 241 4.20 11.52 -36.39
C GLN A 241 4.30 10.07 -36.88
N VAL A 242 4.11 9.12 -35.97
CA VAL A 242 4.06 7.70 -36.27
C VAL A 242 2.74 7.37 -36.95
N SER A 243 2.82 6.90 -38.20
CA SER A 243 1.64 6.51 -38.98
C SER A 243 0.78 5.47 -38.27
N SER A 244 -0.53 5.71 -38.19
CA SER A 244 -1.50 4.74 -37.67
C SER A 244 -1.71 3.50 -38.56
N LYS A 245 -1.25 3.56 -39.82
CA LYS A 245 -1.40 2.46 -40.80
C LYS A 245 -0.22 1.50 -40.83
N ARG A 246 0.93 1.89 -40.28
CA ARG A 246 2.14 1.07 -40.26
C ARG A 246 2.30 0.42 -38.89
N PRO A 247 2.66 -0.86 -38.81
CA PRO A 247 2.98 -1.50 -37.55
C PRO A 247 4.07 -0.71 -36.80
N SER A 248 3.85 -0.47 -35.51
CA SER A 248 4.83 0.18 -34.64
C SER A 248 4.68 -0.42 -33.25
N PRO A 249 5.66 -1.22 -32.78
CA PRO A 249 5.57 -1.86 -31.47
C PRO A 249 5.40 -0.84 -30.33
N LEU A 250 6.05 0.32 -30.45
CA LEU A 250 5.90 1.42 -29.49
C LEU A 250 4.47 1.99 -29.51
N ARG A 251 3.88 2.18 -30.71
CA ARG A 251 2.49 2.62 -30.83
C ARG A 251 1.53 1.62 -30.22
N ASP A 252 1.74 0.33 -30.48
CA ASP A 252 0.87 -0.74 -29.97
C ASP A 252 0.94 -0.84 -28.44
N GLU A 253 2.13 -0.71 -27.87
CA GLU A 253 2.34 -0.68 -26.42
C GLU A 253 1.72 0.56 -25.76
N ILE A 254 1.99 1.77 -26.28
CA ILE A 254 1.37 3.01 -25.78
C ILE A 254 -0.15 2.99 -25.91
N THR A 255 -0.69 2.47 -27.02
CA THR A 255 -2.14 2.33 -27.21
C THR A 255 -2.74 1.42 -26.15
N ARG A 256 -2.08 0.30 -25.83
CA ARG A 256 -2.52 -0.62 -24.78
C ARG A 256 -2.53 0.03 -23.41
N HIS A 257 -1.48 0.79 -23.08
CA HIS A 257 -1.38 1.52 -21.82
C HIS A 257 -2.44 2.62 -21.71
N ALA A 258 -2.66 3.41 -22.76
CA ALA A 258 -3.71 4.44 -22.78
C ALA A 258 -5.12 3.82 -22.61
N ARG A 259 -5.40 2.73 -23.33
CA ARG A 259 -6.69 2.03 -23.26
C ARG A 259 -6.99 1.45 -21.89
N LEU A 260 -5.97 1.07 -21.12
CA LEU A 260 -6.14 0.64 -19.73
C LEU A 260 -6.89 1.70 -18.90
N PHE A 261 -6.65 2.98 -19.18
CA PHE A 261 -7.29 4.09 -18.49
C PHE A 261 -8.48 4.67 -19.27
N GLY A 262 -9.01 3.94 -20.26
CA GLY A 262 -10.14 4.38 -21.07
C GLY A 262 -9.80 5.52 -22.05
N LEU A 263 -8.53 5.69 -22.42
CA LEU A 263 -8.10 6.67 -23.39
C LEU A 263 -7.84 6.04 -24.77
N ASP A 264 -8.35 6.66 -25.82
CA ASP A 264 -8.02 6.32 -27.19
C ASP A 264 -6.80 7.11 -27.68
N LEU A 265 -5.86 6.44 -28.34
CA LEU A 265 -4.70 7.09 -28.94
C LEU A 265 -5.12 7.86 -30.20
N GLU A 266 -5.01 9.19 -30.16
CA GLU A 266 -5.17 10.05 -31.34
C GLU A 266 -3.89 9.97 -32.20
N ASP A 267 -2.82 10.57 -31.69
CA ASP A 267 -1.53 10.65 -32.36
C ASP A 267 -0.38 10.21 -31.46
N LEU A 268 0.68 9.70 -32.09
CA LEU A 268 1.97 9.42 -31.46
C LEU A 268 3.05 10.13 -32.26
N TYR A 269 3.87 10.93 -31.60
CA TYR A 269 5.06 11.57 -32.14
C TYR A 269 6.31 10.94 -31.52
N VAL A 270 7.33 10.64 -32.33
CA VAL A 270 8.62 10.09 -31.87
C VAL A 270 9.74 11.03 -32.27
N GLY A 271 10.43 11.63 -31.29
CA GLY A 271 11.49 12.60 -31.51
C GLY A 271 11.56 13.64 -30.38
N GLY A 272 11.71 14.91 -30.76
CA GLY A 272 11.69 16.04 -29.83
C GLY A 272 13.03 16.32 -29.14
N ASN A 273 12.98 17.17 -28.12
CA ASN A 273 14.16 17.72 -27.44
C ASN A 273 14.72 16.83 -26.29
N ASP A 274 14.16 15.64 -26.08
CA ASP A 274 14.50 14.77 -24.96
C ASP A 274 14.30 13.30 -25.33
N ALA A 275 15.41 12.58 -25.49
CA ALA A 275 15.43 11.19 -25.95
C ALA A 275 14.74 10.21 -24.98
N GLY A 276 14.63 10.56 -23.69
CA GLY A 276 13.97 9.74 -22.68
C GLY A 276 12.52 10.12 -22.41
N ARG A 277 11.98 11.13 -23.11
CA ARG A 277 10.66 11.66 -22.81
C ARG A 277 9.55 10.66 -23.10
N LEU A 278 8.60 10.56 -22.18
CA LEU A 278 7.31 9.95 -22.44
C LEU A 278 6.24 10.85 -21.81
N LEU A 279 5.46 11.52 -22.64
CA LEU A 279 4.49 12.53 -22.23
C LEU A 279 3.15 12.32 -22.94
N ALA A 280 2.06 12.41 -22.20
CA ALA A 280 0.71 12.42 -22.75
C ALA A 280 0.13 13.83 -22.68
N LEU A 281 -0.53 14.25 -23.77
CA LEU A 281 -1.22 15.53 -23.90
C LEU A 281 -2.69 15.28 -24.25
N PRO A 282 -3.62 16.12 -23.77
CA PRO A 282 -5.00 16.08 -24.21
C PRO A 282 -5.07 16.42 -25.71
N GLY A 283 -5.77 15.58 -26.47
CA GLY A 283 -6.11 15.81 -27.87
C GLY A 283 -7.61 16.03 -28.03
N ARG A 284 -8.04 16.37 -29.26
CA ARG A 284 -9.46 16.66 -29.54
C ARG A 284 -10.32 15.41 -29.58
N LYS A 285 -9.73 14.28 -29.97
CA LYS A 285 -10.43 12.99 -30.15
C LYS A 285 -9.87 11.89 -29.27
N GLY A 286 -8.79 12.14 -28.56
CA GLY A 286 -8.11 11.16 -27.73
C GLY A 286 -6.88 11.77 -27.06
N VAL A 287 -5.96 10.91 -26.65
CA VAL A 287 -4.67 11.32 -26.10
C VAL A 287 -3.62 11.41 -27.20
N ILE A 288 -2.80 12.46 -27.16
CA ILE A 288 -1.62 12.61 -28.00
C ILE A 288 -0.40 12.23 -27.17
N TRP A 289 0.46 11.36 -27.70
CA TRP A 289 1.70 10.97 -27.04
C TRP A 289 2.92 11.57 -27.74
N VAL A 290 3.87 12.02 -26.94
CA VAL A 290 5.21 12.41 -27.40
C VAL A 290 6.22 11.51 -26.71
N ALA A 291 6.90 10.69 -27.52
CA ALA A 291 7.93 9.76 -27.11
C ALA A 291 9.30 10.23 -27.62
N GLY A 292 10.33 10.15 -26.79
CA GLY A 292 11.70 10.43 -27.18
C GLY A 292 12.25 9.35 -28.11
N SER A 293 13.20 9.73 -28.96
CA SER A 293 13.85 8.81 -29.91
C SER A 293 14.68 7.71 -29.27
N GLY A 294 15.00 7.81 -27.97
CA GLY A 294 15.73 6.80 -27.20
C GLY A 294 14.85 5.70 -26.62
N LEU A 295 13.52 5.79 -26.73
CA LEU A 295 12.61 4.78 -26.20
C LEU A 295 12.53 3.58 -27.13
N THR A 296 12.85 2.40 -26.59
CA THR A 296 12.80 1.13 -27.32
C THR A 296 11.75 0.21 -26.68
N PRO A 297 10.75 -0.29 -27.44
CA PRO A 297 9.80 -1.27 -26.94
C PRO A 297 10.43 -2.68 -26.85
N PRO A 298 10.02 -3.54 -25.89
CA PRO A 298 9.06 -3.25 -24.83
C PRO A 298 9.62 -2.21 -23.85
N LEU A 299 8.77 -1.28 -23.40
CA LEU A 299 9.16 -0.25 -22.45
C LEU A 299 9.66 -0.91 -21.15
N ASP A 300 10.75 -0.39 -20.59
CA ASP A 300 11.21 -0.79 -19.26
C ASP A 300 10.19 -0.39 -18.17
N PRO A 301 10.26 -0.99 -16.97
CA PRO A 301 9.29 -0.73 -15.91
C PRO A 301 9.18 0.76 -15.52
N LEU A 302 10.25 1.55 -15.62
CA LEU A 302 10.21 2.98 -15.29
C LEU A 302 9.44 3.77 -16.34
N ARG A 303 9.62 3.44 -17.61
CA ARG A 303 8.87 4.06 -18.70
C ARG A 303 7.39 3.68 -18.64
N ARG A 304 7.06 2.45 -18.25
CA ARG A 304 5.68 2.04 -17.96
C ARG A 304 5.08 2.80 -16.77
N PHE A 305 5.87 3.01 -15.71
CA PHE A 305 5.46 3.86 -14.60
C PHE A 305 5.04 5.26 -15.06
N PHE A 306 5.88 5.93 -15.84
CA PHE A 306 5.54 7.23 -16.40
C PHE A 306 4.34 7.16 -17.35
N ALA A 307 4.23 6.12 -18.17
CA ALA A 307 3.07 5.95 -19.04
C ALA A 307 1.76 5.87 -18.25
N GLY A 308 1.75 5.17 -17.12
CA GLY A 308 0.56 5.03 -16.26
C GLY A 308 0.21 6.35 -15.59
N GLN A 309 1.20 7.06 -15.04
CA GLN A 309 1.01 8.40 -14.48
C GLN A 309 0.41 9.37 -15.49
N GLN A 310 0.98 9.42 -16.70
CA GLN A 310 0.57 10.34 -17.76
C GLN A 310 -0.83 10.00 -18.28
N SER A 311 -1.14 8.72 -18.47
CA SER A 311 -2.47 8.26 -18.87
C SER A 311 -3.52 8.65 -17.84
N TYR A 312 -3.27 8.36 -16.56
CA TYR A 312 -4.16 8.74 -15.47
C TYR A 312 -4.33 10.26 -15.40
N ALA A 313 -3.24 11.01 -15.52
CA ALA A 313 -3.27 12.45 -15.40
C ALA A 313 -4.05 13.14 -16.53
N VAL A 314 -3.95 12.64 -17.78
CA VAL A 314 -4.76 13.14 -18.89
C VAL A 314 -6.22 12.76 -18.71
N GLN A 315 -6.51 11.51 -18.30
CA GLN A 315 -7.89 11.06 -18.05
C GLN A 315 -8.60 11.87 -16.97
N ARG A 316 -7.88 12.24 -15.90
CA ARG A 316 -8.41 13.04 -14.79
C ARG A 316 -8.37 14.54 -15.04
N GLY A 317 -7.67 14.97 -16.07
CA GLY A 317 -7.42 16.37 -16.37
C GLY A 317 -6.52 17.11 -15.38
N ILE A 318 -5.54 16.39 -14.83
CA ILE A 318 -4.57 16.89 -13.85
C ILE A 318 -3.12 16.90 -14.39
N ALA A 319 -2.93 16.71 -15.70
CA ALA A 319 -1.60 16.69 -16.34
C ALA A 319 -0.68 17.89 -15.99
N PRO A 320 -1.15 19.15 -15.92
CA PRO A 320 -0.32 20.28 -15.49
C PRO A 320 0.22 20.18 -14.06
N LEU A 321 -0.43 19.40 -13.20
CA LEU A 321 -0.12 19.29 -11.77
C LEU A 321 0.91 18.20 -11.48
N LEU A 322 1.04 17.21 -12.36
CA LEU A 322 1.79 15.97 -12.11
C LEU A 322 3.28 16.21 -11.76
N ARG A 323 3.92 17.19 -12.40
CA ARG A 323 5.36 17.50 -12.20
C ARG A 323 5.59 18.68 -11.25
N ARG A 324 4.57 19.12 -10.52
CA ARG A 324 4.68 20.24 -9.59
C ARG A 324 4.70 19.73 -8.14
N PRO A 325 5.41 20.43 -7.24
CA PRO A 325 5.13 20.33 -5.82
C PRO A 325 3.64 20.61 -5.55
N PRO A 326 2.98 19.92 -4.61
CA PRO A 326 1.56 20.13 -4.33
C PRO A 326 1.19 21.58 -4.01
N GLU A 327 2.04 22.27 -3.25
CA GLU A 327 1.85 23.69 -2.92
C GLU A 327 1.89 24.59 -4.14
N ASP A 328 2.82 24.34 -5.08
CA ASP A 328 2.91 25.08 -6.33
C ASP A 328 1.68 24.82 -7.22
N GLY A 329 1.20 23.57 -7.26
CA GLY A 329 -0.04 23.21 -7.94
C GLY A 329 -1.24 23.99 -7.39
N ALA A 330 -1.37 24.06 -6.06
CA ALA A 330 -2.42 24.80 -5.39
C ALA A 330 -2.33 26.31 -5.67
N VAL A 331 -1.11 26.87 -5.68
CA VAL A 331 -0.87 28.28 -6.04
C VAL A 331 -1.28 28.56 -7.49
N VAL A 332 -0.97 27.65 -8.44
CA VAL A 332 -1.38 27.79 -9.85
C VAL A 332 -2.90 27.78 -9.98
N LEU A 333 -3.60 26.85 -9.31
CA LEU A 333 -5.07 26.80 -9.35
C LEU A 333 -5.71 28.04 -8.70
N ALA A 334 -5.15 28.53 -7.59
CA ALA A 334 -5.60 29.78 -6.99
C ALA A 334 -5.34 31.01 -7.90
N ALA A 335 -4.20 31.03 -8.61
CA ALA A 335 -3.88 32.07 -9.58
C ALA A 335 -4.81 32.04 -10.80
N VAL A 336 -5.26 30.86 -11.23
CA VAL A 336 -6.33 30.72 -12.24
C VAL A 336 -7.61 31.39 -11.75
N CYS A 337 -8.06 31.11 -10.53
CA CYS A 337 -9.26 31.74 -9.97
C CYS A 337 -9.12 33.26 -9.86
N ALA A 338 -7.96 33.76 -9.42
CA ALA A 338 -7.66 35.19 -9.38
C ALA A 338 -7.61 35.84 -10.78
N ALA A 339 -7.03 35.16 -11.78
CA ALA A 339 -7.02 35.60 -13.18
C ALA A 339 -8.43 35.68 -13.79
N CYS A 340 -9.37 34.94 -13.20
CA CYS A 340 -10.79 34.94 -13.55
C CYS A 340 -11.60 35.90 -12.65
N GLU A 341 -10.96 36.81 -11.91
CA GLU A 341 -11.61 37.80 -11.04
C GLU A 341 -12.39 37.20 -9.85
N VAL A 342 -12.07 35.96 -9.46
CA VAL A 342 -12.64 35.29 -8.28
C VAL A 342 -11.50 34.80 -7.36
N PRO A 343 -10.76 35.72 -6.71
CA PRO A 343 -9.66 35.33 -5.84
C PRO A 343 -10.17 34.47 -4.67
N LEU A 344 -9.46 33.38 -4.39
CA LEU A 344 -9.83 32.45 -3.33
C LEU A 344 -9.40 32.97 -1.95
N PRO A 345 -10.24 32.87 -0.91
CA PRO A 345 -9.88 33.26 0.45
C PRO A 345 -8.59 32.61 0.97
N SER A 346 -8.39 31.32 0.69
CA SER A 346 -7.20 30.55 1.07
C SER A 346 -5.88 31.04 0.45
N ALA A 347 -5.96 31.89 -0.59
CA ALA A 347 -4.81 32.43 -1.30
C ALA A 347 -4.55 33.91 -0.98
N MET A 348 -5.39 34.55 -0.16
CA MET A 348 -5.18 35.93 0.25
C MET A 348 -3.86 36.08 1.00
N GLY A 349 -3.07 37.10 0.64
CA GLY A 349 -1.75 37.37 1.23
C GLY A 349 -0.58 36.61 0.58
N LYS A 350 -0.81 35.67 -0.33
CA LYS A 350 0.26 34.99 -1.08
C LYS A 350 0.76 35.88 -2.22
N SER A 351 1.94 36.49 -2.05
CA SER A 351 2.51 37.48 -3.00
C SER A 351 2.71 36.98 -4.43
N VAL A 352 2.91 35.67 -4.61
CA VAL A 352 3.14 35.03 -5.92
C VAL A 352 1.84 34.92 -6.74
N VAL A 353 0.68 34.88 -6.10
CA VAL A 353 -0.61 34.63 -6.77
C VAL A 353 -1.00 35.76 -7.74
N PRO A 354 -0.94 37.06 -7.36
CA PRO A 354 -1.26 38.15 -8.28
C PRO A 354 -0.37 38.18 -9.54
N GLU A 355 0.93 37.90 -9.39
CA GLU A 355 1.87 37.90 -10.51
C GLU A 355 1.53 36.77 -11.51
N LEU A 356 1.30 35.56 -11.00
CA LEU A 356 0.89 34.43 -11.84
C LEU A 356 -0.49 34.67 -12.48
N ALA A 357 -1.43 35.24 -11.74
CA ALA A 357 -2.76 35.57 -12.25
C ALA A 357 -2.69 36.54 -13.43
N GLN A 358 -1.81 37.55 -13.38
CA GLN A 358 -1.62 38.51 -14.48
C GLN A 358 -1.08 37.83 -15.75
N ARG A 359 -0.19 36.85 -15.60
CA ARG A 359 0.34 36.06 -16.73
C ARG A 359 -0.76 35.17 -17.33
N LEU A 360 -1.50 34.47 -16.47
CA LEU A 360 -2.57 33.55 -16.87
C LEU A 360 -3.77 34.27 -17.50
N ALA A 361 -4.10 35.49 -17.07
CA ALA A 361 -5.21 36.26 -17.63
C ALA A 361 -5.07 36.51 -19.14
N ARG A 362 -3.85 36.46 -19.67
CA ARG A 362 -3.56 36.63 -21.10
C ARG A 362 -3.71 35.33 -21.90
N SER A 363 -3.46 34.17 -21.29
CA SER A 363 -3.59 32.87 -21.96
C SER A 363 -5.01 32.30 -21.85
N LEU A 364 -5.75 32.58 -20.76
CA LEU A 364 -7.06 31.99 -20.51
C LEU A 364 -8.16 32.51 -21.47
N PRO A 365 -8.78 31.62 -22.28
CA PRO A 365 -9.89 31.97 -23.15
C PRO A 365 -11.09 32.51 -22.36
N ARG A 366 -11.87 33.38 -23.00
CA ARG A 366 -13.09 33.95 -22.38
C ARG A 366 -14.07 32.86 -21.91
N LYS A 367 -14.16 31.73 -22.63
CA LYS A 367 -15.01 30.60 -22.28
C LYS A 367 -14.55 29.96 -20.96
N THR A 368 -13.27 29.63 -20.84
CA THR A 368 -12.67 29.07 -19.62
C THR A 368 -12.87 30.02 -18.44
N ARG A 369 -12.59 31.32 -18.61
CA ARG A 369 -12.77 32.33 -17.54
C ARG A 369 -14.18 32.37 -16.98
N LYS A 370 -15.21 32.35 -17.84
CA LYS A 370 -16.61 32.32 -17.40
C LYS A 370 -16.96 31.05 -16.63
N ALA A 371 -16.47 29.90 -17.07
CA ALA A 371 -16.72 28.63 -16.41
C ALA A 371 -16.01 28.58 -15.04
N VAL A 372 -14.79 29.10 -14.92
CA VAL A 372 -14.07 29.21 -13.63
C VAL A 372 -14.82 30.18 -12.71
N GLN A 373 -15.31 31.32 -13.20
CA GLN A 373 -16.10 32.28 -12.41
C GLN A 373 -17.36 31.64 -11.80
N GLN A 374 -17.98 30.72 -12.53
CA GLN A 374 -19.16 29.99 -12.05
C GLN A 374 -18.79 28.89 -11.04
N LEU A 375 -17.68 28.18 -11.25
CA LEU A 375 -17.28 27.04 -10.44
C LEU A 375 -16.57 27.44 -9.13
N ALA A 376 -15.66 28.42 -9.19
CA ALA A 376 -14.78 28.78 -8.08
C ALA A 376 -15.51 29.09 -6.76
N PRO A 377 -16.69 29.75 -6.74
CA PRO A 377 -17.44 29.97 -5.50
C PRO A 377 -17.94 28.69 -4.80
N SER A 378 -17.99 27.56 -5.51
CA SER A 378 -18.38 26.26 -4.95
C SER A 378 -17.23 25.47 -4.32
N LEU A 379 -16.00 25.99 -4.37
CA LEU A 379 -14.85 25.36 -3.73
C LEU A 379 -15.04 25.36 -2.19
N PRO A 380 -14.93 24.20 -1.53
CA PRO A 380 -14.99 24.10 -0.07
C PRO A 380 -13.97 25.01 0.60
N ASP A 381 -14.38 25.63 1.72
CA ASP A 381 -13.52 26.46 2.58
C ASP A 381 -12.71 27.52 1.81
N GLY A 382 -13.27 28.06 0.72
CA GLY A 382 -12.59 29.04 -0.11
C GLY A 382 -11.29 28.52 -0.73
N GLY A 383 -11.22 27.23 -1.06
CA GLY A 383 -10.07 26.57 -1.70
C GLY A 383 -8.98 26.09 -0.75
N ALA A 384 -9.22 26.03 0.57
CA ALA A 384 -8.24 25.55 1.54
C ALA A 384 -7.80 24.09 1.27
N GLY A 385 -8.64 23.29 0.60
CA GLY A 385 -8.35 21.91 0.20
C GLY A 385 -7.39 21.74 -0.99
N LEU A 386 -7.06 22.81 -1.73
CA LEU A 386 -6.26 22.70 -2.96
C LEU A 386 -4.89 22.02 -2.78
N PRO A 387 -4.10 22.27 -1.72
CA PRO A 387 -2.84 21.55 -1.50
C PRO A 387 -3.04 20.05 -1.27
N ALA A 388 -4.09 19.68 -0.52
CA ALA A 388 -4.43 18.29 -0.28
C ALA A 388 -4.87 17.58 -1.57
N PHE A 389 -5.71 18.24 -2.37
CA PHE A 389 -6.10 17.80 -3.70
C PHE A 389 -4.87 17.57 -4.60
N CYS A 390 -3.98 18.56 -4.74
CA CYS A 390 -2.80 18.46 -5.61
C CYS A 390 -1.86 17.32 -5.21
N ARG A 391 -1.69 17.10 -3.89
CA ARG A 391 -0.91 15.97 -3.37
C ARG A 391 -1.57 14.64 -3.71
N ASP A 392 -2.87 14.52 -3.49
CA ASP A 392 -3.59 13.26 -3.63
C ASP A 392 -3.79 12.86 -5.09
N VAL A 393 -4.07 13.79 -6.02
CA VAL A 393 -4.12 13.46 -7.46
C VAL A 393 -2.76 13.00 -8.01
N ARG A 394 -1.66 13.56 -7.48
CA ARG A 394 -0.31 13.11 -7.81
C ARG A 394 -0.07 11.70 -7.27
N ARG A 395 -0.46 11.39 -6.03
CA ARG A 395 -0.38 10.02 -5.47
C ARG A 395 -1.19 9.03 -6.29
N SER A 396 -2.43 9.36 -6.65
CA SER A 396 -3.26 8.51 -7.52
C SER A 396 -2.58 8.24 -8.86
N ALA A 397 -1.97 9.26 -9.48
CA ALA A 397 -1.20 9.08 -10.70
C ALA A 397 0.02 8.17 -10.47
N MET A 398 0.76 8.35 -9.36
CA MET A 398 1.88 7.47 -9.00
C MET A 398 1.44 6.02 -8.79
N ARG A 399 0.29 5.77 -8.14
CA ARG A 399 -0.30 4.44 -7.98
C ARG A 399 -0.70 3.83 -9.33
N ALA A 400 -1.27 4.63 -10.22
CA ALA A 400 -1.58 4.21 -11.59
C ALA A 400 -0.31 3.85 -12.38
N GLY A 401 0.75 4.63 -12.22
CA GLY A 401 2.07 4.31 -12.73
C GLY A 401 2.62 3.00 -12.17
N LEU A 402 2.55 2.81 -10.86
CA LEU A 402 3.05 1.61 -10.19
C LEU A 402 2.30 0.35 -10.64
N LEU A 403 0.98 0.43 -10.80
CA LEU A 403 0.16 -0.64 -11.37
C LEU A 403 0.68 -1.06 -12.75
N LEU A 404 0.97 -0.09 -13.61
CA LEU A 404 1.43 -0.37 -14.97
C LEU A 404 2.90 -0.82 -15.05
N SER A 405 3.72 -0.31 -14.13
CA SER A 405 5.13 -0.67 -14.00
C SER A 405 5.30 -2.13 -13.60
N GLY A 406 4.53 -2.58 -12.61
CA GLY A 406 4.70 -3.89 -11.98
C GLY A 406 5.98 -4.01 -11.16
N ASP A 407 6.75 -2.93 -10.99
CA ASP A 407 8.03 -2.93 -10.29
C ASP A 407 8.10 -1.83 -9.22
N LEU A 408 7.83 -2.19 -7.96
CA LEU A 408 7.93 -1.25 -6.86
C LEU A 408 9.37 -0.80 -6.62
N THR A 409 10.33 -1.72 -6.64
CA THR A 409 11.71 -1.46 -6.25
C THR A 409 12.34 -0.42 -7.16
N LEU A 410 12.18 -0.60 -8.47
CA LEU A 410 12.72 0.31 -9.48
C LEU A 410 12.02 1.67 -9.46
N VAL A 411 10.70 1.70 -9.19
CA VAL A 411 9.95 2.96 -9.01
C VAL A 411 10.42 3.71 -7.76
N LEU A 412 10.61 3.02 -6.64
CA LEU A 412 11.12 3.64 -5.40
C LEU A 412 12.55 4.15 -5.59
N GLN A 413 13.41 3.40 -6.28
CA GLN A 413 14.76 3.83 -6.59
C GLN A 413 14.76 5.13 -7.41
N ALA A 414 13.92 5.21 -8.44
CA ALA A 414 13.79 6.42 -9.25
C ALA A 414 13.21 7.61 -8.47
N LEU A 415 12.32 7.35 -7.50
CA LEU A 415 11.72 8.39 -6.65
C LEU A 415 12.69 8.93 -5.59
N LEU A 416 13.51 8.05 -5.02
CA LEU A 416 14.44 8.37 -3.93
C LEU A 416 15.83 8.79 -4.43
N ASP A 417 16.16 8.52 -5.69
CA ASP A 417 17.49 8.70 -6.28
C ASP A 417 18.59 7.87 -5.58
N GLU A 418 18.20 6.77 -4.93
CA GLU A 418 19.08 5.82 -4.26
C GLU A 418 18.41 4.44 -4.16
N ALA A 419 19.19 3.40 -3.84
CA ALA A 419 18.61 2.08 -3.57
C ALA A 419 17.62 2.17 -2.38
N PRO A 420 16.38 1.66 -2.52
CA PRO A 420 15.34 1.88 -1.53
C PRO A 420 15.66 1.13 -0.24
N ARG A 421 15.58 1.84 0.88
CA ARG A 421 15.75 1.29 2.24
C ARG A 421 14.59 1.76 3.11
N LEU A 422 14.27 1.01 4.16
CA LEU A 422 13.15 1.37 5.04
C LEU A 422 13.27 2.79 5.61
N TYR A 423 14.48 3.25 5.98
CA TYR A 423 14.66 4.60 6.49
C TYR A 423 14.35 5.68 5.44
N SER A 424 14.75 5.49 4.18
CA SER A 424 14.54 6.49 3.13
C SER A 424 13.12 6.48 2.61
N ILE A 425 12.48 5.31 2.59
CA ILE A 425 11.04 5.19 2.33
C ILE A 425 10.24 5.94 3.41
N ARG A 426 10.54 5.71 4.70
CA ARG A 426 9.83 6.38 5.81
C ARG A 426 10.03 7.90 5.81
N ALA A 427 11.17 8.38 5.31
CA ALA A 427 11.43 9.81 5.16
C ALA A 427 10.67 10.45 3.98
N SER A 428 10.19 9.65 3.03
CA SER A 428 9.46 10.11 1.85
C SER A 428 7.98 9.69 1.93
N VAL A 429 7.11 10.68 2.06
CA VAL A 429 5.67 10.47 2.14
C VAL A 429 5.13 9.74 0.90
N ASP A 430 5.64 10.06 -0.29
CA ASP A 430 5.23 9.43 -1.54
C ASP A 430 5.74 7.98 -1.66
N ALA A 431 6.97 7.71 -1.21
CA ALA A 431 7.52 6.35 -1.19
C ALA A 431 6.75 5.45 -0.21
N THR A 432 6.41 6.00 0.97
CA THR A 432 5.59 5.32 1.96
C THR A 432 4.20 5.00 1.41
N ASP A 433 3.54 5.95 0.72
CA ASP A 433 2.24 5.72 0.08
C ASP A 433 2.30 4.59 -0.96
N LEU A 434 3.32 4.58 -1.82
CA LEU A 434 3.50 3.53 -2.83
C LEU A 434 3.75 2.15 -2.21
N LEU A 435 4.55 2.06 -1.15
CA LEU A 435 4.79 0.81 -0.44
C LEU A 435 3.48 0.27 0.20
N HIS A 436 2.72 1.13 0.88
CA HIS A 436 1.44 0.74 1.45
C HIS A 436 0.43 0.33 0.38
N PHE A 437 0.36 1.09 -0.71
CA PHE A 437 -0.51 0.76 -1.84
C PHE A 437 -0.11 -0.57 -2.47
N TRP A 438 1.18 -0.82 -2.73
CA TRP A 438 1.69 -2.08 -3.31
C TRP A 438 1.22 -3.31 -2.53
N LEU A 439 1.29 -3.23 -1.20
CA LEU A 439 0.88 -4.31 -0.31
C LEU A 439 -0.64 -4.36 -0.11
N SER A 440 -1.40 -3.33 -0.47
CA SER A 440 -2.81 -3.19 -0.12
C SER A 440 -3.74 -4.18 -0.85
N PRO A 441 -4.91 -4.51 -0.27
CA PRO A 441 -5.94 -5.28 -0.97
C PRO A 441 -6.36 -4.66 -2.30
N ALA A 442 -6.37 -3.33 -2.40
CA ALA A 442 -6.71 -2.59 -3.62
C ALA A 442 -5.75 -2.90 -4.78
N MET A 443 -4.44 -2.90 -4.53
CA MET A 443 -3.45 -3.26 -5.55
C MET A 443 -3.57 -4.74 -5.95
N LEU A 444 -3.79 -5.64 -4.99
CA LEU A 444 -3.96 -7.06 -5.28
C LEU A 444 -5.21 -7.34 -6.12
N GLU A 445 -6.31 -6.64 -5.83
CA GLU A 445 -7.55 -6.70 -6.62
C GLU A 445 -7.32 -6.19 -8.05
N LEU A 446 -6.63 -5.06 -8.20
CA LEU A 446 -6.28 -4.52 -9.51
C LEU A 446 -5.43 -5.50 -10.32
N ARG A 447 -4.37 -6.05 -9.72
CA ARG A 447 -3.50 -7.04 -10.38
C ARG A 447 -4.27 -8.29 -10.80
N ARG A 448 -5.14 -8.81 -9.93
CA ARG A 448 -6.03 -9.95 -10.26
C ARG A 448 -6.95 -9.64 -11.44
N GLY A 449 -7.53 -8.43 -11.48
CA GLY A 449 -8.34 -7.97 -12.61
C GLY A 449 -7.55 -7.83 -13.91
N LEU A 450 -6.24 -7.63 -13.80
CA LEU A 450 -5.27 -7.65 -14.90
C LEU A 450 -4.59 -9.01 -15.04
N GLY A 451 -5.27 -10.11 -14.70
CA GLY A 451 -4.83 -11.48 -15.01
C GLY A 451 -3.48 -11.91 -14.44
N ALA A 452 -3.01 -11.24 -13.38
CA ALA A 452 -1.84 -11.64 -12.61
C ALA A 452 -2.13 -12.83 -11.69
#